data_AF-A0A969H853-F1
#
_entry.id   AF-A0A969H853-F1
#
_cell.length_a   1.000
_cell.length_b   1.000
_cell.length_c   1.000
_cell.angle_alpha   90.00
_cell.angle_beta   90.00
_cell.angle_gamma   90.00
#
_symmetry.space_group_name_H-M   'P 1'
#
loop_
_entity.id
_entity.type
_entity.pdbx_description
1 polymer ?
#
loop_
_entity_poly.entity_id
_entity_poly.type
_entity_poly.pdbx_seq_one_letter_code
_entity_poly.pdbx_strand_id
1 'polypeptide(L)'
;MNALNDIRLSVKLIAGFILVAVIAAIVGIVGIVNLRTLEQADTRLYERMTIPISQLADMATKFQRVRVNLRDVILAEDNQERQENIETIKTLTAEIDEMATEFEKTIISEEMRTEFNTFRAT
;
A
#
# COMPACT_ATOMS: atom_id res chain seq x y z
N MET A 1 7.71 31.54 50.90
CA MET A 1 6.58 31.72 49.95
C MET A 1 6.40 33.22 49.72
N ASN A 2 7.17 33.84 48.82
CA ASN A 2 7.05 35.27 48.43
C ASN A 2 7.78 35.62 47.11
N ALA A 3 8.22 34.65 46.30
CA ALA A 3 9.06 34.92 45.12
C ALA A 3 8.33 35.69 43.99
N LEU A 4 6.99 35.71 44.00
CA LEU A 4 6.20 36.43 43.01
C LEU A 4 5.82 37.85 43.47
N ASN A 5 5.95 38.22 44.74
CA ASN A 5 5.46 39.52 45.20
C ASN A 5 6.37 40.70 44.84
N ASP A 6 7.68 40.48 44.74
CA ASP A 6 8.67 41.52 44.42
C ASP A 6 8.85 41.78 42.91
N ILE A 7 8.11 41.06 42.05
CA ILE A 7 8.21 41.17 40.60
C ILE A 7 7.18 42.16 40.05
N ARG A 8 7.61 43.06 39.16
CA ARG A 8 6.75 44.04 38.47
C ARG A 8 5.58 43.35 37.76
N LEU A 9 4.38 43.92 37.84
CA LEU A 9 3.14 43.36 37.29
C LEU A 9 3.25 43.00 35.80
N SER A 10 3.94 43.82 35.00
CA SER A 10 4.18 43.59 33.58
C SER A 10 4.97 42.29 33.30
N VAL A 11 5.92 41.94 34.16
CA VAL A 11 6.70 40.69 34.02
C VAL A 11 5.83 39.46 34.31
N LYS A 12 4.88 39.55 35.26
CA LYS A 12 3.94 38.46 35.56
C LYS A 12 3.00 38.16 34.39
N LEU A 13 2.48 39.22 33.74
CA LEU A 13 1.60 39.08 32.58
C LEU A 13 2.34 38.49 31.38
N ILE A 14 3.56 38.97 31.11
CA ILE A 14 4.40 38.43 30.01
C ILE A 14 4.77 36.96 30.28
N ALA A 15 5.16 36.61 31.51
CA ALA A 15 5.48 35.23 31.86
C ALA A 15 4.29 34.28 31.68
N GLY A 16 3.07 34.71 32.04
CA GLY A 16 1.85 33.95 31.79
C GLY A 16 1.58 33.75 30.30
N PHE A 17 1.76 34.78 29.49
CA PHE A 17 1.57 34.68 28.04
C PHE A 17 2.60 33.77 27.38
N ILE A 18 3.87 33.85 27.80
CA ILE A 18 4.94 32.95 27.34
C ILE A 18 4.62 31.50 27.72
N LEU A 19 4.11 31.25 28.92
CA LEU A 19 3.72 29.91 29.35
C LEU A 19 2.64 29.31 28.44
N VAL A 20 1.61 30.09 28.11
CA VAL A 20 0.55 29.66 27.17
C VAL A 20 1.13 29.42 25.76
N ALA A 21 2.02 30.30 25.29
CA ALA A 21 2.68 30.13 24.00
C ALA A 21 3.54 28.85 23.94
N VAL A 22 4.24 28.50 25.03
CA VAL A 22 5.02 27.26 25.13
C VAL A 22 4.10 26.04 25.09
N ILE A 23 2.98 26.06 25.81
CA ILE A 23 1.99 24.97 25.77
C ILE A 23 1.46 24.79 24.34
N ALA A 24 1.09 25.88 23.67
CA ALA A 24 0.62 25.84 22.29
C ALA A 24 1.69 25.31 21.33
N ALA A 25 2.96 25.70 21.51
CA ALA A 25 4.07 25.19 20.72
C ALA A 25 4.27 23.68 20.91
N ILE A 26 4.19 23.17 22.14
CA ILE A 26 4.28 21.73 22.43
C ILE A 26 3.16 20.96 21.73
N VAL A 27 1.91 21.44 21.84
CA VAL A 27 0.76 20.82 21.17
C VAL A 27 0.95 20.82 19.65
N GLY A 28 1.44 21.92 19.07
CA GLY A 28 1.76 22.01 17.65
C GLY A 28 2.83 20.99 17.22
N ILE A 29 3.91 20.85 18.00
CA ILE A 29 4.97 19.87 17.73
C ILE A 29 4.42 18.45 17.78
N VAL A 30 3.65 18.09 18.81
CA VAL A 30 3.03 16.76 18.93
C VAL A 30 2.09 16.49 17.75
N GLY A 31 1.29 17.47 17.35
CA GLY A 31 0.43 17.38 16.17
C GLY A 31 1.22 17.09 14.89
N ILE A 32 2.31 17.84 14.65
CA ILE A 32 3.18 17.64 13.47
C ILE A 32 3.83 16.24 13.48
N VAL A 33 4.32 15.76 14.63
CA VAL A 33 4.94 14.43 14.74
C VAL A 33 3.94 13.32 14.43
N ASN A 34 2.72 13.43 14.96
CA ASN A 34 1.67 12.44 14.71
C ASN A 34 1.22 12.47 13.25
N LEU A 35 1.07 13.65 12.65
CA LEU A 35 0.71 13.79 11.23
C LEU A 35 1.77 13.16 10.32
N ARG A 36 3.06 13.38 10.58
CA ARG A 36 4.15 12.75 9.81
C ARG A 36 4.16 11.23 9.94
N THR A 37 3.83 10.72 11.12
CA THR A 37 3.76 9.27 11.37
C THR A 37 2.58 8.65 10.61
N LEU A 38 1.44 9.36 10.57
CA LEU A 38 0.26 8.97 9.82
C LEU A 38 0.54 9.01 8.31
N GLU A 39 1.17 10.07 7.80
CA GLU A 39 1.58 10.17 6.40
C GLU A 39 2.42 8.97 5.96
N GLN A 40 3.41 8.57 6.76
CA GLN A 40 4.21 7.37 6.47
C GLN A 40 3.40 6.07 6.51
N ALA A 41 2.41 5.98 7.41
CA ALA A 41 1.51 4.83 7.49
C ALA A 41 0.60 4.76 6.26
N ASP A 42 0.05 5.90 5.81
CA ASP A 42 -0.81 6.00 4.63
C ASP A 42 -0.05 5.69 3.34
N THR A 43 1.17 6.23 3.17
CA THR A 43 2.02 5.88 2.02
C THR A 43 2.30 4.38 1.99
N ARG A 44 2.64 3.79 3.14
CA ARG A 44 2.84 2.34 3.24
C ARG A 44 1.57 1.57 2.89
N LEU A 45 0.41 1.97 3.39
CA LEU A 45 -0.86 1.31 3.09
C LEU A 45 -1.18 1.36 1.59
N TYR A 46 -1.04 2.53 0.96
CA TYR A 46 -1.32 2.70 -0.46
C TYR A 46 -0.35 1.90 -1.35
N GLU A 47 0.96 2.08 -1.14
CA GLU A 47 2.00 1.47 -1.98
C GLU A 47 2.18 -0.02 -1.74
N ARG A 48 2.00 -0.49 -0.50
CA ARG A 48 2.29 -1.88 -0.10
C ARG A 48 1.05 -2.75 0.10
N MET A 49 -0.16 -2.18 0.05
CA MET A 49 -1.40 -2.96 0.15
C MET A 49 -2.39 -2.64 -0.98
N THR A 50 -2.75 -1.37 -1.20
CA THR A 50 -3.81 -1.05 -2.19
C THR A 50 -3.40 -1.34 -3.64
N ILE A 51 -2.22 -0.91 -4.07
CA ILE A 51 -1.71 -1.21 -5.42
C ILE A 51 -1.58 -2.73 -5.64
N PRO A 52 -0.93 -3.49 -4.72
CA PRO A 52 -0.83 -4.95 -4.82
C PRO A 52 -2.18 -5.67 -4.92
N ILE A 53 -3.20 -5.22 -4.19
CA ILE A 53 -4.55 -5.81 -4.26
C ILE A 53 -5.16 -5.66 -5.66
N SER A 54 -4.97 -4.50 -6.31
CA SER A 54 -5.42 -4.31 -7.69
C SER A 54 -4.70 -5.25 -8.65
N GLN A 55 -3.38 -5.41 -8.48
CA GLN A 55 -2.58 -6.33 -9.29
C GLN A 55 -3.06 -7.78 -9.13
N LEU A 56 -3.38 -8.22 -7.89
CA LEU A 56 -3.94 -9.54 -7.64
C LEU A 56 -5.30 -9.74 -8.31
N ALA A 57 -6.19 -8.73 -8.27
CA ALA A 57 -7.49 -8.81 -8.94
C ALA A 57 -7.35 -8.93 -10.47
N ASP A 58 -6.40 -8.20 -11.05
CA ASP A 58 -6.09 -8.28 -12.48
C ASP A 58 -5.47 -9.64 -12.86
N MET A 59 -4.54 -10.15 -12.05
CA MET A 59 -3.98 -11.50 -12.21
C MET A 59 -5.07 -12.57 -12.17
N ALA A 60 -5.97 -12.50 -11.18
CA ALA A 60 -7.09 -13.44 -11.06
C ALA A 60 -8.00 -13.39 -12.29
N THR A 61 -8.30 -12.19 -12.80
CA THR A 61 -9.12 -12.01 -14.01
C THR A 61 -8.44 -12.60 -15.24
N LYS A 62 -7.14 -12.36 -15.43
CA LYS A 62 -6.37 -12.94 -16.54
C LYS A 62 -6.28 -14.46 -16.43
N PHE A 63 -6.11 -15.01 -15.23
CA PHE A 63 -6.11 -16.45 -15.00
C PHE A 63 -7.47 -17.07 -15.40
N GLN A 64 -8.59 -16.43 -15.06
CA GLN A 64 -9.90 -16.89 -15.54
C GLN A 64 -10.02 -16.83 -17.07
N ARG A 65 -9.45 -15.80 -17.72
CA ARG A 65 -9.38 -15.75 -19.18
C ARG A 65 -8.52 -16.86 -19.76
N VAL A 66 -7.39 -17.20 -19.16
CA VAL A 66 -6.58 -18.37 -19.55
C VAL A 66 -7.43 -19.64 -19.51
N ARG A 67 -8.20 -19.85 -18.44
CA ARG A 67 -9.10 -21.02 -18.32
C ARG A 67 -10.19 -21.05 -19.39
N VAL A 68 -10.76 -19.90 -19.74
CA VAL A 68 -11.75 -19.78 -20.82
C VAL A 68 -11.11 -20.11 -22.16
N ASN A 69 -9.97 -19.50 -22.49
CA ASN A 69 -9.27 -19.77 -23.74
C ASN A 69 -8.81 -21.23 -23.84
N LEU A 70 -8.38 -21.85 -22.73
CA LEU A 70 -8.02 -23.28 -22.70
C LEU A 70 -9.22 -24.16 -23.04
N ARG A 71 -10.40 -23.85 -22.50
CA ARG A 71 -11.63 -24.54 -22.88
C ARG A 71 -11.93 -24.34 -24.37
N ASP A 72 -11.77 -23.11 -24.86
CA ASP A 72 -12.08 -22.78 -26.25
C ASP A 72 -11.06 -23.42 -27.22
N VAL A 73 -9.79 -23.63 -26.82
CA VAL A 73 -8.81 -24.47 -27.54
C VAL A 73 -9.28 -25.92 -27.67
N ILE A 74 -9.90 -26.48 -26.63
CA ILE A 74 -10.40 -27.86 -26.63
C ILE A 74 -11.64 -27.98 -27.53
N LEU A 75 -12.50 -26.96 -27.53
CA LEU A 75 -13.75 -26.94 -28.28
C LEU A 75 -13.60 -26.47 -29.74
N ALA A 76 -12.50 -25.80 -30.09
CA ALA A 76 -12.26 -25.28 -31.42
C ALA A 76 -12.30 -26.39 -32.48
N GLU A 77 -13.13 -26.19 -33.50
CA GLU A 77 -13.22 -27.06 -34.67
C GLU A 77 -12.18 -26.69 -35.73
N ASP A 78 -11.83 -25.39 -35.79
CA ASP A 78 -10.86 -24.84 -36.72
C ASP A 78 -9.46 -24.69 -36.09
N ASN A 79 -8.42 -24.90 -36.91
CA ASN A 79 -7.03 -24.81 -36.48
C ASN A 79 -6.55 -23.37 -36.29
N GLN A 80 -7.11 -22.40 -37.03
CA GLN A 80 -6.77 -20.99 -36.85
C GLN A 80 -7.31 -20.50 -35.51
N GLU A 81 -8.58 -20.73 -35.20
CA GLU A 81 -9.19 -20.38 -33.90
C GLU A 81 -8.42 -21.02 -32.73
N ARG A 82 -8.04 -22.30 -32.87
CA ARG A 82 -7.21 -23.00 -31.87
C ARG A 82 -5.89 -22.29 -31.63
N GLN A 83 -5.21 -21.87 -32.70
CA GLN A 83 -3.92 -21.19 -32.60
C GLN A 83 -4.06 -19.80 -31.98
N GLU A 84 -5.10 -19.04 -32.33
CA GLU A 84 -5.37 -17.72 -31.75
C GLU A 84 -5.59 -17.80 -30.23
N ASN A 85 -6.37 -18.79 -29.77
CA ASN A 85 -6.58 -19.02 -28.35
C ASN A 85 -5.28 -19.45 -27.63
N ILE A 86 -4.42 -20.27 -28.26
CA ILE A 86 -3.10 -20.64 -27.73
C ILE A 86 -2.20 -19.41 -27.56
N GLU A 87 -2.14 -18.52 -28.55
CA GLU A 87 -1.34 -17.30 -28.45
C GLU A 87 -1.88 -16.34 -27.37
N THR A 88 -3.21 -16.27 -27.23
CA THR A 88 -3.85 -15.50 -26.16
C THR A 88 -3.49 -16.07 -24.78
N ILE A 89 -3.49 -17.39 -24.60
CA ILE A 89 -3.06 -18.04 -23.35
C ILE A 89 -1.61 -17.68 -23.03
N LYS A 90 -0.70 -17.77 -24.00
CA LYS A 90 0.72 -17.43 -23.79
C LYS A 90 0.88 -15.98 -23.33
N THR A 91 0.17 -15.06 -23.99
CA THR A 91 0.21 -13.63 -23.68
C THR A 91 -0.30 -13.36 -22.26
N LEU A 92 -1.48 -13.88 -21.92
CA LEU A 92 -2.06 -13.71 -20.58
C LEU A 92 -1.19 -14.34 -19.48
N THR A 93 -0.55 -15.47 -19.76
CA THR A 93 0.34 -16.13 -18.80
C THR A 93 1.59 -15.28 -18.55
N ALA A 94 2.19 -14.71 -19.60
CA ALA A 94 3.32 -13.80 -19.47
C ALA A 94 2.96 -12.53 -18.68
N GLU A 95 1.78 -11.94 -18.92
CA GLU A 95 1.29 -10.79 -18.15
C GLU A 95 1.05 -11.13 -16.67
N ILE A 96 0.56 -12.35 -16.37
CA ILE A 96 0.42 -12.82 -14.99
C ILE A 96 1.79 -12.94 -14.31
N ASP A 97 2.79 -13.50 -15.00
CA ASP A 97 4.15 -13.62 -14.47
C ASP A 97 4.82 -12.27 -14.20
N GLU A 98 4.63 -11.30 -15.11
CA GLU A 98 5.13 -9.94 -14.92
C GLU A 98 4.48 -9.27 -13.70
N MET A 99 3.15 -9.32 -13.59
CA MET A 99 2.44 -8.77 -12.43
C MET A 99 2.80 -9.48 -11.13
N ALA A 100 3.02 -10.80 -11.16
CA ALA A 100 3.48 -11.55 -10.00
C ALA A 100 4.86 -11.07 -9.52
N THR A 101 5.76 -10.78 -10.45
CA THR A 101 7.12 -10.27 -10.16
C THR A 101 7.06 -8.87 -9.55
N GLU A 102 6.17 -8.00 -10.03
CA GLU A 102 5.96 -6.68 -9.41
C GLU A 102 5.32 -6.80 -8.02
N PHE A 103 4.31 -7.66 -7.87
CA PHE A 103 3.66 -7.92 -6.58
C PHE A 103 4.67 -8.42 -5.55
N GLU A 104 5.60 -9.30 -5.93
CA GLU A 104 6.63 -9.85 -5.03
C GLU A 104 7.44 -8.78 -4.30
N LYS A 105 7.73 -7.66 -4.99
CA LYS A 105 8.50 -6.52 -4.45
C LYS A 105 7.73 -5.78 -3.36
N THR A 106 6.42 -5.94 -3.31
CA THR A 106 5.53 -5.24 -2.37
C THR A 106 5.28 -6.01 -1.07
N ILE A 107 5.62 -7.31 -1.04
CA ILE A 107 5.41 -8.21 0.11
C ILE A 107 6.24 -7.76 1.31
N ILE A 108 5.57 -7.47 2.43
CA ILE A 108 6.18 -7.02 3.68
C ILE A 108 6.03 -8.01 4.84
N SER A 109 5.09 -8.97 4.78
CA SER A 109 4.86 -9.95 5.84
C SER A 109 5.41 -11.34 5.46
N GLU A 110 5.88 -12.10 6.45
CA GLU A 110 6.35 -13.48 6.24
C GLU A 110 5.21 -14.40 5.78
N GLU A 111 4.01 -14.23 6.33
CA GLU A 111 2.83 -14.99 5.93
C GLU A 111 2.55 -14.82 4.43
N MET A 112 2.53 -13.59 3.94
CA MET A 112 2.31 -13.30 2.52
C MET A 112 3.45 -13.82 1.64
N ARG A 113 4.69 -13.82 2.15
CA ARG A 113 5.83 -14.42 1.44
C ARG A 113 5.65 -15.93 1.28
N THR A 114 5.18 -16.64 2.32
CA THR A 114 4.90 -18.08 2.26
C THR A 114 3.78 -18.39 1.25
N GLU A 115 2.69 -17.63 1.29
CA GLU A 115 1.59 -17.80 0.33
C GLU A 115 2.03 -17.52 -1.11
N PHE A 116 2.82 -16.47 -1.34
CA PHE A 116 3.36 -16.15 -2.66
C PHE A 116 4.28 -17.26 -3.19
N ASN A 117 5.14 -17.82 -2.34
CA ASN A 117 6.00 -18.95 -2.72
C ASN A 117 5.17 -20.18 -3.12
N THR A 118 4.04 -20.42 -2.45
CA THR A 118 3.11 -21.49 -2.80
C THR A 118 2.46 -21.24 -4.17
N PHE A 119 2.03 -20.00 -4.42
CA PHE A 119 1.53 -19.58 -5.73
C PHE A 119 2.56 -19.80 -6.85
N ARG A 120 3.83 -19.44 -6.64
CA ARG A 120 4.92 -19.62 -7.62
C ARG A 120 5.31 -21.09 -7.87
N ALA A 121 4.94 -21.99 -6.97
CA ALA A 121 5.21 -23.42 -7.11
C ALA A 121 4.11 -24.18 -7.88
N THR A 122 2.99 -23.51 -8.20
CA THR A 122 1.87 -24.07 -8.97
C THR A 122 2.04 -23.79 -10.46
#